data_AF-A0A966SV02-F1
#
_entry.id   AF-A0A966SV02-F1
#
_cell.length_a   1.000
_cell.length_b   1.000
_cell.length_c   1.000
_cell.angle_alpha   90.00
_cell.angle_beta   90.00
_cell.angle_gamma   90.00
#
_symmetry.space_group_name_H-M   'P 1'
#
loop_
_entity.id
_entity.type
_entity.pdbx_description
1 polymer ?
#
loop_
_entity_poly.entity_id
_entity_poly.type
_entity_poly.pdbx_seq_one_letter_code
_entity_poly.pdbx_strand_id
1 'polypeptide(L)'
;DRVDDFARRCRELQAAQDVARLQSPLDGDALMQLFGRGPGAWIRPVKDYLLGLVIDGELAEDDRERATELARAFLATGGSM
;
A
#
# COMPACT_ATOMS: atom_id res chain seq x y z
N ASP A 1 10.22 9.64 -25.36
CA ASP A 1 9.94 8.68 -24.29
C ASP A 1 8.92 9.18 -23.31
N ARG A 2 7.78 8.49 -23.19
CA ARG A 2 6.58 8.94 -22.44
C ARG A 2 6.38 8.25 -21.09
N VAL A 3 7.34 7.43 -20.66
CA VAL A 3 7.23 6.64 -19.43
C VAL A 3 7.98 7.28 -18.24
N ASP A 4 8.90 8.23 -18.49
CA ASP A 4 9.76 8.78 -17.43
C ASP A 4 9.34 10.13 -16.83
N ASP A 5 8.29 10.78 -17.34
CA ASP A 5 7.89 12.13 -16.86
C ASP A 5 6.79 12.11 -15.78
N PHE A 6 6.28 10.93 -15.41
CA PHE A 6 5.21 10.79 -14.41
C PHE A 6 5.70 10.63 -12.96
N ALA A 7 6.94 10.17 -12.75
CA ALA A 7 7.47 9.88 -11.41
C ALA A 7 7.96 11.13 -10.64
N ARG A 8 8.01 12.30 -11.28
CA ARG A 8 8.69 13.49 -10.74
C ARG A 8 7.77 14.46 -9.98
N ARG A 9 6.44 14.34 -10.09
CA ARG A 9 5.48 15.29 -9.48
C ARG A 9 4.91 14.87 -8.12
N CYS A 10 5.16 13.66 -7.64
CA CYS A 10 4.56 13.14 -6.40
C CYS A 10 5.48 13.23 -5.17
N ARG A 11 6.41 14.19 -5.13
CA ARG A 11 7.32 14.37 -3.97
C ARG A 11 7.13 15.67 -3.20
N GLU A 12 6.06 16.41 -3.47
CA GLU A 12 5.79 17.64 -2.74
C GLU A 12 4.70 17.41 -1.69
N LEU A 13 5.12 17.57 -0.44
CA LEU A 13 4.33 17.87 0.76
C LEU A 13 3.76 16.67 1.52
N GLN A 14 4.67 16.04 2.27
CA GLN A 14 4.41 15.63 3.64
C GLN A 14 3.84 16.79 4.47
N ALA A 15 3.00 16.42 5.44
CA ALA A 15 2.45 17.19 6.57
C ALA A 15 1.00 17.69 6.42
N ALA A 16 0.23 17.36 7.46
CA ALA A 16 -1.13 17.79 7.80
C ALA A 16 -2.29 16.96 7.24
N GLN A 17 -2.58 15.84 7.91
CA GLN A 17 -3.96 15.59 8.37
C GLN A 17 -4.01 14.51 9.48
N ASP A 18 -3.86 14.94 10.73
CA ASP A 18 -4.32 14.20 11.92
C ASP A 18 -5.85 14.28 12.00
N VAL A 19 -6.52 13.61 11.07
CA VAL A 19 -7.87 13.12 11.28
C VAL A 19 -7.72 11.64 11.03
N ALA A 20 -7.86 10.81 12.07
CA ALA A 20 -7.70 9.36 12.05
C ALA A 20 -8.67 8.71 11.05
N ARG A 21 -8.40 8.89 9.76
CA ARG A 21 -8.95 8.12 8.67
C ARG A 21 -8.11 6.87 8.69
N LEU A 22 -8.67 5.76 9.16
CA LEU A 22 -8.02 4.46 9.11
C LEU A 22 -7.39 4.29 7.72
N GLN A 23 -6.08 4.08 7.68
CA GLN A 23 -5.32 3.87 6.45
C GLN A 23 -4.67 2.49 6.49
N SER A 24 -4.36 1.97 5.30
CA SER A 24 -3.48 0.80 5.19
C SER A 24 -2.10 1.14 5.77
N PRO A 25 -1.46 0.25 6.54
CA PRO A 25 -0.11 0.47 7.10
C PRO A 25 0.97 0.59 6.02
N LEU A 26 0.68 0.09 4.82
CA LEU A 26 1.54 0.21 3.65
C LEU A 26 0.89 1.11 2.60
N ASP A 27 1.65 2.13 2.16
CA ASP A 27 1.30 2.99 1.05
C ASP A 27 1.77 2.40 -0.29
N GLY A 28 1.41 3.08 -1.39
CA GLY A 28 1.76 2.59 -2.73
C GLY A 28 3.27 2.51 -2.95
N ASP A 29 4.03 3.46 -2.40
CA ASP A 29 5.49 3.53 -2.55
C ASP A 29 6.20 2.43 -1.76
N ALA A 30 5.74 2.12 -0.55
CA ALA A 30 6.22 1.01 0.25
C ALA A 30 5.95 -0.33 -0.44
N LEU A 31 4.76 -0.51 -1.02
CA LEU A 31 4.44 -1.72 -1.78
C LEU A 31 5.33 -1.87 -3.01
N MET A 32 5.53 -0.80 -3.79
CA MET A 32 6.42 -0.84 -4.96
C MET A 32 7.85 -1.22 -4.57
N GLN A 33 8.39 -0.64 -3.49
CA GLN A 33 9.72 -0.98 -2.97
C GLN A 33 9.79 -2.42 -2.46
N LEU A 34 8.78 -2.87 -1.73
CA LEU A 34 8.73 -4.20 -1.11
C LEU A 34 8.71 -5.33 -2.14
N PHE A 35 7.99 -5.12 -3.24
CA PHE A 35 7.81 -6.12 -4.31
C PHE A 35 8.72 -5.89 -5.52
N GLY A 36 9.46 -4.77 -5.57
CA GLY A 36 10.26 -4.38 -6.74
C GLY A 36 9.43 -4.26 -8.02
N ARG A 37 8.13 -3.99 -7.89
CA ARG A 37 7.17 -3.91 -9.00
C ARG A 37 6.81 -2.45 -9.26
N GLY A 38 6.68 -2.12 -10.54
CA GLY A 38 6.20 -0.81 -10.95
C GLY A 38 4.76 -0.53 -10.52
N PRO A 39 4.32 0.73 -10.65
CA PRO A 39 2.95 1.12 -10.36
C PRO A 39 1.98 0.30 -11.22
N GLY A 40 0.86 -0.13 -10.64
CA GLY A 40 -0.12 -0.91 -11.38
C GLY A 40 -1.39 -1.22 -10.59
N ALA A 41 -2.35 -1.83 -11.29
CA ALA A 41 -3.67 -2.17 -10.74
C ALA A 41 -3.60 -3.10 -9.51
N TRP A 42 -2.48 -3.79 -9.30
CA TRP A 42 -2.24 -4.70 -8.17
C TRP A 42 -2.09 -3.99 -6.82
N ILE A 43 -1.73 -2.70 -6.79
CA ILE A 43 -1.50 -1.94 -5.54
C ILE A 43 -2.83 -1.72 -4.80
N ARG A 44 -3.89 -1.40 -5.54
CA ARG A 44 -5.21 -1.08 -4.98
C ARG A 44 -5.83 -2.24 -4.18
N PRO A 45 -5.98 -3.47 -4.72
CA PRO A 45 -6.55 -4.58 -3.97
C PRO A 45 -5.69 -4.96 -2.75
N VAL A 46 -4.36 -4.81 -2.80
CA VAL A 46 -3.50 -5.03 -1.64
C VAL A 46 -3.76 -3.99 -0.55
N LYS A 47 -3.83 -2.70 -0.91
CA LYS A 47 -4.17 -1.63 0.05
C LYS A 47 -5.56 -1.79 0.63
N ASP A 48 -6.53 -2.15 -0.20
CA ASP A 48 -7.92 -2.36 0.24
C ASP A 48 -8.01 -3.57 1.19
N TYR A 49 -7.28 -4.65 0.91
CA TYR A 49 -7.16 -5.81 1.80
C TYR A 49 -6.54 -5.43 3.16
N LEU A 50 -5.39 -4.75 3.15
CA LEU A 50 -4.73 -4.33 4.40
C LEU A 50 -5.58 -3.35 5.20
N LEU A 51 -6.26 -2.41 4.52
CA LEU A 51 -7.18 -1.49 5.17
C LEU A 51 -8.37 -2.24 5.80
N GLY A 52 -8.92 -3.26 5.13
CA GLY A 52 -9.96 -4.10 5.70
C GLY A 52 -9.54 -4.72 7.04
N LEU A 53 -8.33 -5.29 7.10
CA LEU A 53 -7.79 -5.86 8.33
C LEU A 53 -7.59 -4.83 9.44
N VAL A 54 -7.24 -3.59 9.09
CA VAL A 54 -7.15 -2.49 10.06
C VAL A 54 -8.52 -2.09 10.59
N ILE A 55 -9.52 -2.03 9.71
CA ILE A 55 -10.92 -1.76 10.11
C ILE A 55 -11.46 -2.87 11.01
N ASP A 56 -11.14 -4.13 10.70
CA ASP A 56 -11.56 -5.31 11.46
C ASP A 56 -10.78 -5.47 12.78
N GLY A 57 -9.71 -4.68 12.99
CA GLY A 57 -8.86 -4.73 14.18
C GLY A 57 -7.89 -5.92 14.21
N GLU A 58 -7.72 -6.63 13.09
CA GLU A 58 -6.76 -7.72 12.93
C GLU A 58 -5.33 -7.23 12.64
N LEU A 59 -5.20 -5.98 12.19
CA LEU A 59 -3.93 -5.34 11.86
C LEU A 59 -3.90 -3.92 12.45
N ALA A 60 -2.80 -3.53 13.09
CA ALA A 60 -2.66 -2.15 13.53
C ALA A 60 -2.22 -1.26 12.36
N GLU A 61 -2.66 0.01 12.36
CA GLU A 61 -2.36 0.97 11.28
C GLU A 61 -0.85 1.27 11.14
N ASP A 62 -0.07 1.03 12.19
CA ASP A 62 1.38 1.20 12.27
C ASP A 62 2.18 -0.11 12.12
N ASP A 63 1.50 -1.26 12.07
CA ASP A 63 2.15 -2.57 11.97
C ASP A 63 2.54 -2.91 10.52
N ARG A 64 3.65 -2.31 10.10
CA ARG A 64 4.22 -2.47 8.75
C ARG A 64 4.82 -3.86 8.52
N GLU A 65 5.32 -4.50 9.57
CA GLU A 65 5.91 -5.85 9.47
C GLU A 65 4.81 -6.86 9.16
N ARG A 66 3.73 -6.85 9.95
CA ARG A 66 2.61 -7.76 9.71
C ARG A 66 1.90 -7.46 8.40
N ALA A 67 1.72 -6.18 8.06
CA ALA A 67 1.17 -5.77 6.77
C ALA A 67 2.00 -6.30 5.59
N THR A 68 3.33 -6.36 5.73
CA THR A 68 4.24 -6.89 4.71
C THR A 68 4.03 -8.38 4.49
N GLU A 69 3.93 -9.16 5.56
CA GLU A 69 3.67 -10.60 5.48
C GLU A 69 2.32 -10.90 4.81
N LEU A 70 1.29 -10.17 5.22
CA LEU A 70 -0.08 -10.30 4.70
C LEU A 70 -0.15 -9.91 3.22
N ALA A 71 0.51 -8.81 2.83
CA ALA A 71 0.59 -8.41 1.43
C ALA A 71 1.29 -9.47 0.56
N ARG A 72 2.36 -10.09 1.06
CA ARG A 72 3.07 -11.18 0.36
C ARG A 72 2.15 -12.40 0.20
N ALA A 73 1.45 -12.79 1.26
CA ALA A 73 0.50 -13.91 1.24
C ALA A 73 -0.66 -13.66 0.27
N PHE A 74 -1.21 -12.44 0.25
CA PHE A 74 -2.30 -12.03 -0.63
C PHE A 74 -1.89 -12.14 -2.11
N LEU A 75 -0.70 -11.64 -2.46
CA LEU A 75 -0.20 -11.70 -3.84
C LEU A 75 0.24 -13.11 -4.25
N ALA A 76 0.74 -13.93 -3.31
CA ALA A 76 1.10 -15.32 -3.57
C ALA A 76 -0.12 -16.21 -3.87
N THR A 77 -1.26 -15.92 -3.23
CA THR A 77 -2.53 -16.65 -3.43
C THR A 77 -3.25 -16.24 -4.72
N GLY A 78 -2.70 -15.31 -5.50
CA GLY A 78 -3.29 -14.86 -6.75
C GLY A 78 -4.26 -13.68 -6.60
N GLY A 79 -4.07 -12.84 -5.59
CA GLY A 79 -4.62 -11.49 -5.45
C GLY A 79 -5.99 -11.27 -6.08
N SER A 80 -7.04 -11.77 -5.42
CA SER A 80 -8.44 -11.77 -5.86
C SER A 80 -8.61 -12.12 -7.35
N MET A 81 -8.80 -13.41 -7.62
CA MET A 81 -9.56 -13.86 -8.81
C MET A 81 -10.88 -13.11 -8.94
#